data_AF-A0A6N7Q2S8-F1
#
_entry.id   AF-A0A6N7Q2S8-F1
#
_cell.length_a   1.000
_cell.length_b   1.000
_cell.length_c   1.000
_cell.angle_alpha   90.00
_cell.angle_beta   90.00
_cell.angle_gamma   90.00
#
_symmetry.space_group_name_H-M   'P 1'
#
loop_
_entity.id
_entity.type
_entity.pdbx_description
1 polymer ?
#
loop_
_entity_poly.entity_id
_entity_poly.type
_entity_poly.pdbx_seq_one_letter_code
_entity_poly.pdbx_strand_id
1 'polypeptide(L)'
;MTHYLDAIISAIRDAGQHLDAAALWLGRAEKAAGSSWQMRLLGAAEDAHAAARARLDVAEANLGELGPAGKLPAVLDELPSRVSALRRALGASEQRLIDAALAPAARPLGHA
;
A
#
# COMPACT_ATOMS: atom_id res chain seq x y z
N MET A 1 19.99 -0.57 20.66
CA MET A 1 19.31 0.63 20.11
C MET A 1 19.29 0.62 18.59
N THR A 2 20.38 0.23 17.92
CA THR A 2 20.48 0.11 16.44
C THR A 2 19.44 -0.84 15.83
N HIS A 3 19.22 -2.01 16.42
CA HIS A 3 18.24 -3.00 15.95
C HIS A 3 16.79 -2.50 15.81
N TYR A 4 16.36 -1.54 16.64
CA TYR A 4 14.98 -1.04 16.63
C TYR A 4 14.75 -0.01 15.50
N LEU A 5 15.75 0.84 15.24
CA LEU A 5 15.72 1.77 14.12
C LEU A 5 15.78 1.05 12.77
N ASP A 6 16.62 0.01 12.67
CA ASP A 6 16.68 -0.83 11.49
C ASP A 6 15.34 -1.52 11.21
N ALA A 7 14.62 -1.95 12.26
CA ALA A 7 13.29 -2.54 12.13
C ALA A 7 12.26 -1.55 11.58
N ILE A 8 12.26 -0.29 12.03
CA ILE A 8 11.37 0.77 11.52
C ILE A 8 11.68 1.07 10.06
N ILE A 9 12.96 1.29 9.72
CA ILE A 9 13.38 1.60 8.35
C ILE A 9 13.04 0.43 7.42
N SER A 10 13.25 -0.81 7.87
CA SER A 10 12.88 -2.01 7.11
C SER A 10 11.37 -2.10 6.91
N ALA A 11 10.57 -1.88 7.96
CA ALA A 11 9.10 -1.92 7.85
C ALA A 11 8.56 -0.88 6.85
N ILE A 12 9.12 0.34 6.86
CA ILE A 12 8.75 1.41 5.91
C ILE A 12 9.14 1.02 4.48
N ARG A 13 10.35 0.48 4.28
CA ARG A 13 10.79 0.00 2.96
C ARG A 13 9.90 -1.14 2.46
N ASP A 14 9.62 -2.13 3.30
CA ASP A 14 8.78 -3.26 2.95
C ASP A 14 7.36 -2.80 2.61
N ALA A 15 6.78 -1.87 3.37
CA ALA A 15 5.47 -1.28 3.06
C ALA A 15 5.46 -0.64 1.68
N GLY A 16 6.53 0.10 1.31
CA GLY A 16 6.69 0.66 -0.03
C GLY A 16 6.74 -0.41 -1.12
N GLN A 17 7.51 -1.49 -0.91
CA GLN A 17 7.59 -2.60 -1.88
C GLN A 17 6.25 -3.30 -2.10
N HIS A 18 5.48 -3.51 -1.02
CA HIS A 18 4.13 -4.09 -1.12
C HIS A 18 3.14 -3.15 -1.82
N LEU A 19 3.26 -1.84 -1.63
CA LEU A 19 2.47 -0.85 -2.37
C LEU A 19 2.80 -0.85 -3.88
N ASP A 20 4.08 -0.91 -4.24
CA ASP A 20 4.50 -1.02 -5.64
C ASP A 20 3.99 -2.31 -6.28
N ALA A 21 4.01 -3.42 -5.52
CA ALA A 21 3.44 -4.69 -5.96
C ALA A 21 1.91 -4.58 -6.16
N ALA A 22 1.19 -3.98 -5.22
CA ALA A 22 -0.26 -3.75 -5.34
C ALA A 22 -0.59 -2.93 -6.59
N ALA A 23 0.14 -1.84 -6.84
CA ALA A 23 -0.03 -1.01 -8.03
C ALA A 23 0.27 -1.78 -9.33
N LEU A 24 1.30 -2.64 -9.34
CA LEU A 24 1.63 -3.49 -10.48
C LEU A 24 0.51 -4.50 -10.79
N TRP A 25 0.02 -5.21 -9.77
CA TRP A 25 -1.05 -6.19 -9.93
C TRP A 25 -2.35 -5.55 -10.36
N LEU A 26 -2.68 -4.39 -9.79
CA LEU A 26 -3.84 -3.61 -10.19
C LEU A 26 -3.75 -3.15 -11.64
N GLY A 27 -2.61 -2.62 -12.07
CA GLY A 27 -2.40 -2.24 -13.47
C GLY A 27 -2.47 -3.44 -14.44
N ARG A 28 -2.11 -4.64 -13.99
CA ARG A 28 -2.32 -5.88 -14.76
C ARG A 28 -3.80 -6.27 -14.79
N ALA A 29 -4.51 -6.16 -13.67
CA ALA A 29 -5.94 -6.45 -13.58
C ALA A 29 -6.76 -5.55 -14.51
N GLU A 30 -6.46 -4.24 -14.52
CA GLU A 30 -7.08 -3.24 -15.41
C GLU A 30 -6.87 -3.60 -16.89
N LYS A 31 -5.65 -4.03 -17.27
CA LYS A 31 -5.35 -4.49 -18.64
C LYS A 31 -6.02 -5.81 -19.00
N ALA A 32 -6.25 -6.66 -18.01
CA ALA A 32 -6.91 -7.95 -18.17
C ALA A 32 -8.44 -7.86 -18.03
N ALA A 33 -9.02 -6.66 -18.05
CA ALA A 33 -10.45 -6.43 -17.84
C ALA A 33 -11.32 -7.26 -18.80
N GLY A 34 -12.31 -7.96 -18.25
CA GLY A 34 -13.19 -8.87 -18.99
C GLY A 34 -12.62 -10.27 -19.22
N SER A 35 -11.42 -10.57 -18.73
CA SER A 35 -10.86 -11.93 -18.73
C SER A 35 -11.09 -12.64 -17.39
N SER A 36 -11.02 -13.97 -17.40
CA SER A 36 -11.04 -14.79 -16.18
C SER A 36 -9.85 -14.52 -15.24
N TRP A 37 -8.79 -13.89 -15.74
CA TRP A 37 -7.61 -13.53 -14.95
C TRP A 37 -7.78 -12.24 -14.15
N GLN A 38 -8.74 -11.37 -14.51
CA GLN A 38 -8.96 -10.10 -13.84
C GLN A 38 -9.17 -10.29 -12.33
N MET A 39 -10.04 -11.21 -11.93
CA MET A 39 -10.36 -11.44 -10.52
C MET A 39 -9.15 -11.97 -9.73
N ARG A 40 -8.33 -12.83 -10.34
CA ARG A 40 -7.11 -13.34 -9.69
C ARG A 40 -6.06 -12.24 -9.51
N LEU A 41 -5.94 -11.34 -10.48
CA LEU A 41 -5.02 -10.20 -10.40
C LEU A 41 -5.50 -9.14 -9.40
N LEU A 42 -6.80 -8.92 -9.29
CA LEU A 42 -7.39 -8.08 -8.24
C LEU A 42 -7.11 -8.66 -6.86
N GLY A 43 -7.34 -9.95 -6.64
CA GLY A 43 -7.01 -10.60 -5.36
C GLY A 43 -5.53 -10.46 -4.98
N ALA A 44 -4.62 -10.63 -5.94
CA ALA A 44 -3.18 -10.40 -5.70
C ALA A 44 -2.85 -8.94 -5.37
N ALA A 45 -3.59 -7.98 -5.93
CA ALA A 45 -3.45 -6.57 -5.62
C ALA A 45 -3.99 -6.24 -4.21
N GLU A 46 -5.12 -6.84 -3.81
CA GLU A 46 -5.71 -6.73 -2.48
C GLU A 46 -4.78 -7.32 -1.40
N ASP A 47 -4.23 -8.51 -1.64
CA ASP A 47 -3.28 -9.15 -0.71
C ASP A 47 -2.03 -8.28 -0.50
N ALA A 48 -1.47 -7.73 -1.58
CA ALA A 48 -0.32 -6.84 -1.52
C ALA A 48 -0.65 -5.52 -0.81
N HIS A 49 -1.84 -4.96 -1.04
CA HIS A 49 -2.32 -3.76 -0.35
C HIS A 49 -2.48 -4.00 1.16
N ALA A 50 -3.10 -5.11 1.55
CA ALA A 50 -3.25 -5.50 2.95
C ALA A 50 -1.88 -5.73 3.63
N ALA A 51 -0.94 -6.38 2.93
CA ALA A 51 0.43 -6.58 3.40
C ALA A 51 1.19 -5.25 3.59
N ALA A 52 0.96 -4.26 2.73
CA ALA A 52 1.53 -2.92 2.89
C ALA A 52 0.92 -2.18 4.09
N ARG A 53 -0.41 -2.25 4.24
CA ARG A 53 -1.14 -1.63 5.36
C ARG A 53 -0.61 -2.13 6.71
N ALA A 54 -0.55 -3.44 6.89
CA ALA A 54 -0.08 -4.05 8.14
C ALA A 54 1.35 -3.61 8.52
N ARG A 55 2.26 -3.53 7.53
CA ARG A 55 3.64 -3.08 7.76
C ARG A 55 3.75 -1.61 8.11
N LEU A 56 2.94 -0.79 7.46
CA LEU A 56 2.90 0.63 7.74
C LEU A 56 2.28 0.90 9.12
N ASP A 57 1.28 0.12 9.54
CA ASP A 57 0.68 0.21 10.89
C ASP A 57 1.73 -0.13 11.97
N VAL A 58 2.53 -1.18 11.75
CA VAL A 58 3.66 -1.53 12.63
C VAL A 58 4.72 -0.43 12.67
N ALA A 59 5.07 0.15 11.51
CA ALA A 59 6.03 1.24 11.45
C ALA A 59 5.55 2.49 12.19
N GLU A 60 4.26 2.84 12.09
CA GLU A 60 3.64 3.95 12.81
C GLU A 60 3.62 3.72 14.32
N ALA A 61 3.25 2.52 14.76
CA ALA A 61 3.28 2.16 16.18
C ALA A 61 4.70 2.32 16.75
N ASN A 62 5.70 1.77 16.06
CA ASN A 62 7.10 1.86 16.49
C ASN A 62 7.65 3.30 16.45
N LEU A 63 7.20 4.13 15.50
CA LEU A 63 7.54 5.56 15.48
C LEU A 63 6.91 6.32 16.65
N GLY A 64 5.68 5.98 17.04
CA GLY A 64 5.00 6.56 18.20
C GLY A 64 5.74 6.30 19.52
N GLU A 65 6.42 5.16 19.63
CA GLU A 65 7.23 4.80 20.82
C GLU A 65 8.54 5.59 20.93
N LEU A 66 9.06 6.17 19.84
CA LEU A 66 10.33 6.91 19.82
C LEU A 66 10.27 8.30 20.47
N GLY A 67 9.08 8.78 20.84
CA GLY A 67 8.88 10.09 21.45
C GLY A 67 8.97 11.26 20.44
N PRO A 68 8.86 12.51 20.89
CA PRO A 68 8.75 13.67 20.01
C PRO A 68 10.02 13.87 19.16
N ALA A 69 9.80 14.15 17.86
CA ALA A 69 10.81 14.16 16.79
C ALA A 69 12.09 14.96 17.07
N GLY A 70 12.01 16.02 17.89
CA GLY A 70 13.11 16.95 18.15
C GLY A 70 14.35 16.39 18.87
N LYS A 71 14.39 15.10 19.21
CA LYS A 71 15.59 14.41 19.78
C LYS A 71 16.17 13.33 18.87
N LEU A 72 15.58 13.11 17.70
CA LEU A 72 15.98 12.05 16.79
C LEU A 72 17.04 12.56 15.79
N PRO A 73 18.02 11.73 15.38
CA PRO A 73 18.94 12.05 14.30
C PRO A 73 18.20 12.50 13.02
N ALA A 74 18.80 13.40 12.23
CA ALA A 74 18.17 13.99 11.02
C ALA A 74 17.62 12.98 10.01
N VAL A 75 18.16 11.77 9.93
CA VAL A 75 17.63 10.66 9.11
C VAL A 75 16.22 10.22 9.54
N LEU A 76 15.89 10.40 10.82
CA LEU A 76 14.61 10.03 11.41
C LEU A 76 13.57 11.16 11.34
N ASP A 77 14.00 12.42 11.18
CA ASP A 77 13.10 13.56 10.95
C ASP A 77 12.29 13.42 9.65
N GLU A 78 12.85 12.71 8.65
CA GLU A 78 12.13 12.45 7.40
C GLU A 78 11.12 11.31 7.49
N LEU A 79 11.21 10.43 8.51
CA LEU A 79 10.37 9.23 8.59
C LEU A 79 8.87 9.56 8.73
N PRO A 80 8.44 10.52 9.57
CA PRO A 80 7.04 10.91 9.62
C PRO A 80 6.50 11.38 8.26
N SER A 81 7.31 12.12 7.49
CA SER A 81 6.95 12.58 6.14
C SER A 81 6.82 11.40 5.16
N ARG A 82 7.76 10.45 5.20
CA ARG A 82 7.74 9.24 4.37
C ARG A 82 6.53 8.36 4.68
N VAL A 83 6.23 8.14 5.96
CA VAL A 83 5.04 7.40 6.40
C VAL A 83 3.77 8.10 5.94
N SER A 84 3.68 9.42 6.08
CA SER A 84 2.54 10.21 5.57
C SER A 84 2.37 10.07 4.06
N ALA A 85 3.46 10.05 3.30
CA ALA A 85 3.41 9.82 1.86
C ALA A 85 2.92 8.41 1.52
N LEU A 86 3.41 7.38 2.21
CA LEU A 86 2.96 6.00 2.05
C LEU A 86 1.48 5.84 2.41
N ARG A 87 0.96 6.55 3.43
CA ARG A 87 -0.48 6.55 3.75
C ARG A 87 -1.33 7.14 2.65
N ARG A 88 -0.91 8.25 2.06
CA ARG A 88 -1.60 8.82 0.89
C ARG A 88 -1.59 7.84 -0.28
N ALA A 89 -0.46 7.17 -0.53
CA ALA A 89 -0.36 6.15 -1.58
C ALA A 89 -1.26 4.94 -1.29
N LEU A 90 -1.34 4.48 -0.04
CA LEU A 90 -2.22 3.40 0.39
C LEU A 90 -3.70 3.75 0.17
N GLY A 91 -4.12 4.96 0.55
CA GLY A 91 -5.48 5.45 0.31
C GLY A 91 -5.81 5.58 -1.18
N ALA A 92 -4.87 6.09 -1.99
CA ALA A 92 -5.03 6.14 -3.45
C ALA A 92 -5.14 4.74 -4.07
N SER A 93 -4.35 3.78 -3.59
CA SER A 93 -4.42 2.39 -4.03
C SER A 93 -5.74 1.72 -3.61
N GLU A 94 -6.23 2.00 -2.41
CA GLU A 94 -7.52 1.49 -1.91
C GLU A 94 -8.68 1.99 -2.79
N GLN A 95 -8.69 3.29 -3.10
CA GLN A 95 -9.71 3.87 -3.98
C GLN A 95 -9.71 3.21 -5.36
N ARG A 96 -8.53 3.00 -5.96
CA ARG A 96 -8.45 2.35 -7.27
C ARG A 96 -8.87 0.88 -7.23
N LEU A 97 -8.60 0.16 -6.14
CA LEU A 97 -9.09 -1.21 -5.95
C LEU A 97 -10.62 -1.25 -5.92
N ILE A 98 -11.24 -0.33 -5.17
CA ILE A 98 -12.70 -0.18 -5.11
C ILE A 98 -13.26 0.13 -6.50
N ASP A 99 -12.70 1.10 -7.20
CA ASP A 99 -13.14 1.49 -8.54
C ASP A 99 -13.02 0.32 -9.53
N ALA A 100 -11.92 -0.43 -9.50
CA ALA A 100 -11.68 -1.58 -10.36
C ALA A 100 -12.62 -2.76 -10.06
N ALA A 101 -13.01 -2.95 -8.80
CA ALA A 101 -14.00 -3.94 -8.38
C ALA A 101 -15.42 -3.56 -8.80
N LEU A 102 -15.75 -2.26 -8.83
CA LEU A 102 -17.06 -1.74 -9.26
C LEU A 102 -17.20 -1.60 -10.78
N ALA A 103 -16.09 -1.44 -11.52
CA ALA A 103 -16.06 -1.34 -12.98
C ALA A 103 -16.83 -2.46 -13.74
N PRO A 104 -16.73 -3.76 -13.38
CA PRO A 104 -17.53 -4.80 -14.03
C PRO A 104 -19.04 -4.67 -13.78
N ALA A 105 -19.48 -4.03 -12.68
CA ALA A 105 -20.91 -3.83 -12.37
C ALA A 105 -21.54 -2.68 -13.18
N ALA A 106 -20.74 -1.79 -13.76
CA ALA A 106 -21.21 -0.66 -14.56
C ALA A 106 -21.32 -0.98 -16.07
N ARG A 107 -20.98 -2.20 -16.51
CA ARG A 107 -21.12 -2.60 -17.91
C ARG A 107 -22.60 -2.93 -18.17
N PRO A 108 -23.35 -2.12 -18.96
CA PRO A 108 -24.70 -2.51 -19.33
C PRO A 108 -24.65 -3.84 -20.06
N LEU A 109 -25.56 -4.76 -19.71
CA LEU A 109 -25.84 -5.97 -20.47
C LEU A 109 -26.37 -5.56 -21.85
N GLY A 110 -25.47 -5.13 -22.74
CA GLY A 110 -25.75 -4.80 -24.13
C GLY A 110 -25.66 -6.07 -24.97
N HIS A 111 -26.83 -6.64 -25.23
CA HIS A 111 -27.24 -7.50 -26.35
C HIS A 111 -26.16 -8.16 -27.23
N ALA A 112 -26.24 -9.49 -27.33
CA ALA A 112 -26.24 -10.23 -28.60
C ALA A 112 -27.03 -11.53 -28.42
#